data_AF-A8GZU1-F1
#
_entry.id   AF-A8GZU1-F1
#
_cell.length_a   1.000
_cell.length_b   1.000
_cell.length_c   1.000
_cell.angle_alpha   90.00
_cell.angle_beta   90.00
_cell.angle_gamma   90.00
#
_symmetry.space_group_name_H-M   'P 1'
#
loop_
_entity.id
_entity.type
_entity.pdbx_description
1 polymer ?
#
loop_
_entity_poly.entity_id
_entity_poly.type
_entity_poly.pdbx_seq_one_letter_code
_entity_poly.pdbx_strand_id
1 'polypeptide(L)'
;MQLFSLVSMTVDGQRILISPQDANLVEVAAKLKINIPAPCLKSKRKNGCCKACLVEVDGKKAYACTTKPLANMNVTVRTRELDSIRKASLKAYRTQVRTGAAAACQCSG
;
A
#
# COMPACT_ATOMS: atom_id res chain seq x y z
N MET A 1 7.98 28.43 13.31
CA MET A 1 8.70 27.94 12.10
C MET A 1 8.71 26.42 12.14
N GLN A 2 7.81 25.76 11.43
CA GLN A 2 7.78 24.30 11.36
C GLN A 2 8.84 23.85 10.34
N LEU A 3 9.88 23.18 10.83
CA LEU A 3 10.89 22.52 10.00
C LEU A 3 10.19 21.41 9.20
N PHE A 4 9.85 21.70 7.94
CA PHE A 4 9.39 20.68 7.01
C PHE A 4 10.60 19.82 6.60
N SER A 5 10.86 18.76 7.36
CA SER A 5 11.85 17.74 6.98
C SER A 5 11.32 16.95 5.79
N LEU A 6 11.44 17.53 4.59
CA LEU A 6 11.20 16.84 3.34
C LEU A 6 12.31 15.81 3.15
N VAL A 7 11.94 14.54 3.13
CA VAL A 7 12.88 13.47 2.84
C VAL A 7 12.50 12.82 1.52
N SER A 8 13.49 12.30 0.81
CA SER A 8 13.27 11.69 -0.50
C SER A 8 13.18 10.17 -0.39
N MET A 9 12.38 9.58 -1.27
CA MET A 9 12.30 8.14 -1.50
C MET A 9 12.16 7.84 -2.99
N THR A 10 12.26 6.57 -3.36
CA THR A 10 12.10 6.09 -4.73
C THR A 10 10.90 5.15 -4.82
N VAL A 11 10.04 5.35 -5.82
CA VAL A 11 8.87 4.49 -6.09
C VAL A 11 8.86 4.15 -7.58
N ASP A 12 8.94 2.85 -7.93
CA ASP A 12 9.06 2.37 -9.32
C ASP A 12 10.18 3.10 -10.12
N GLY A 13 11.30 3.41 -9.46
CA GLY A 13 12.41 4.16 -10.06
C GLY A 13 12.19 5.68 -10.15
N GLN A 14 11.04 6.20 -9.71
CA GLN A 14 10.76 7.64 -9.66
C GLN A 14 11.06 8.20 -8.28
N ARG A 15 11.86 9.27 -8.21
CA ARG A 15 12.13 9.97 -6.95
C ARG A 15 10.95 10.87 -6.57
N ILE A 16 10.51 10.79 -5.32
CA ILE A 16 9.52 11.68 -4.73
C ILE A 16 9.94 12.19 -3.36
N LEU A 17 9.53 13.42 -3.06
CA LEU A 17 9.63 14.02 -1.74
C LEU A 17 8.42 13.62 -0.91
N ILE A 18 8.66 12.99 0.22
CA ILE A 18 7.63 12.71 1.21
C ILE A 18 7.56 13.81 2.25
N SER A 19 6.34 14.12 2.66
CA SER A 19 6.04 15.05 3.73
C SER A 19 5.74 14.26 5.01
N PRO A 20 5.98 14.83 6.20
CA PRO A 20 5.59 14.21 7.47
C PRO A 20 4.07 14.02 7.61
N GLN A 21 3.28 14.65 6.74
CA GLN A 21 1.83 14.49 6.65
C GLN A 21 1.41 13.23 5.88
N ASP A 22 2.33 12.59 5.15
CA ASP A 22 2.01 11.37 4.38
C ASP A 22 1.83 10.18 5.32
N ALA A 23 0.61 9.65 5.40
CA ALA A 23 0.29 8.63 6.39
C ALA A 23 0.80 7.24 6.00
N ASN A 24 0.84 6.93 4.70
CA ASN A 24 1.14 5.60 4.17
C ASN A 24 1.68 5.66 2.73
N LEU A 25 2.26 4.55 2.25
CA LEU A 25 2.80 4.46 0.89
C LEU A 25 1.72 4.55 -0.21
N VAL A 26 0.44 4.28 0.09
CA VAL A 26 -0.66 4.41 -0.89
C VAL A 26 -0.87 5.88 -1.28
N GLU A 27 -0.86 6.79 -0.31
CA GLU A 27 -0.97 8.23 -0.54
C GLU A 27 0.24 8.78 -1.30
N VAL A 28 1.45 8.34 -0.94
CA VAL A 28 2.67 8.75 -1.64
C VAL A 28 2.68 8.27 -3.09
N ALA A 29 2.32 7.02 -3.35
CA ALA A 29 2.21 6.48 -4.70
C ALA A 29 1.14 7.21 -5.53
N ALA A 30 0.03 7.61 -4.90
CA ALA A 30 -1.02 8.37 -5.58
C ALA A 30 -0.52 9.73 -6.12
N LYS A 31 0.41 10.40 -5.41
CA LYS A 31 1.06 11.64 -5.89
C LYS A 31 1.85 11.44 -7.19
N LEU A 32 2.43 10.26 -7.38
CA LEU A 32 3.13 9.85 -8.61
C LEU A 32 2.20 9.29 -9.69
N LYS A 33 0.87 9.37 -9.50
CA LYS A 33 -0.12 8.71 -10.36
C LYS A 33 0.06 7.19 -10.42
N ILE A 34 0.71 6.59 -9.41
CA ILE A 34 0.85 5.15 -9.23
C ILE A 34 -0.31 4.68 -8.36
N ASN A 35 -1.23 3.92 -8.96
CA ASN A 35 -2.42 3.46 -8.25
C ASN A 35 -2.16 2.13 -7.55
N ILE A 36 -2.12 2.14 -6.22
CA ILE A 36 -2.06 0.92 -5.39
C ILE A 36 -3.48 0.53 -5.00
N PRO A 37 -3.99 -0.65 -5.40
CA PRO A 37 -5.35 -1.06 -5.09
C PRO A 37 -5.51 -1.35 -3.59
N ALA A 38 -6.12 -0.42 -2.86
CA ALA A 38 -6.42 -0.54 -1.43
C ALA A 38 -7.92 -0.32 -1.14
N PRO A 39 -8.83 -1.20 -1.64
CA PRO A 39 -10.27 -1.02 -1.43
C PRO A 39 -10.65 -1.04 0.05
N CYS A 40 -9.98 -1.86 0.87
CA CYS A 40 -10.24 -1.93 2.31
C CYS A 40 -9.92 -0.60 3.03
N LEU A 41 -8.88 0.12 2.59
CA LEU A 41 -8.53 1.44 3.10
C LEU A 41 -9.60 2.48 2.73
N LYS A 42 -10.07 2.47 1.47
CA LYS A 42 -11.11 3.41 0.99
C LYS A 42 -12.46 3.21 1.67
N SER A 43 -12.84 1.97 1.96
CA SER A 43 -14.09 1.66 2.66
C SER A 43 -14.02 1.88 4.18
N LYS A 44 -12.93 2.45 4.72
CA LYS A 44 -12.68 2.58 6.17
C LYS A 44 -12.85 1.27 6.96
N ARG A 45 -12.70 0.13 6.29
CA ARG A 45 -12.70 -1.19 6.91
C ARG A 45 -11.32 -1.39 7.54
N LYS A 46 -11.20 -2.23 8.58
CA LYS A 46 -9.91 -2.50 9.24
C LYS A 46 -8.80 -2.70 8.19
N ASN A 47 -7.71 -1.95 8.31
CA ASN A 47 -6.62 -2.00 7.33
C ASN A 47 -6.12 -3.46 7.20
N GLY A 48 -5.87 -3.90 5.96
CA GLY A 48 -5.24 -5.20 5.69
C GLY A 48 -6.15 -6.36 5.25
N CYS A 49 -7.49 -6.26 5.33
CA CYS A 49 -8.35 -7.38 4.93
C CYS A 49 -8.26 -7.75 3.44
N CYS A 50 -7.92 -6.77 2.59
CA CYS A 50 -7.95 -6.96 1.16
C CYS A 50 -6.67 -7.57 0.58
N LYS A 51 -5.53 -7.51 1.30
CA LYS A 51 -4.18 -7.93 0.85
C LYS A 51 -3.76 -7.45 -0.55
N ALA A 52 -4.47 -6.48 -1.10
CA ALA A 52 -4.25 -5.94 -2.45
C ALA A 52 -3.24 -4.78 -2.46
N CYS A 53 -2.97 -4.19 -1.29
CA CYS A 53 -1.97 -3.14 -1.10
C CYS A 53 -0.52 -3.68 -1.04
N LEU A 54 -0.29 -4.94 -1.41
CA LEU A 54 1.02 -5.58 -1.40
C LEU A 54 1.97 -4.83 -2.33
N VAL A 55 3.16 -4.48 -1.86
CA VAL A 55 4.25 -3.84 -2.58
C VAL A 55 5.56 -4.49 -2.17
N GLU A 56 6.63 -4.19 -2.89
CA GLU A 56 7.98 -4.56 -2.48
C GLU A 56 8.72 -3.31 -2.00
N VAL A 57 9.40 -3.43 -0.86
CA VAL A 57 10.16 -2.36 -0.22
C VAL A 57 11.54 -2.93 0.04
N ASP A 58 12.58 -2.37 -0.57
CA ASP A 58 13.97 -2.81 -0.40
C ASP A 58 14.14 -4.34 -0.59
N GLY A 59 13.42 -4.92 -1.56
CA GLY A 59 13.41 -6.35 -1.86
C GLY A 59 12.55 -7.22 -0.95
N LYS A 60 11.80 -6.63 0.00
CA LYS A 60 10.89 -7.34 0.92
C LYS A 60 9.44 -7.01 0.61
N LYS A 61 8.58 -8.03 0.61
CA LYS A 61 7.13 -7.85 0.43
C LYS A 61 6.53 -7.19 1.68
N ALA A 62 5.89 -6.05 1.50
CA ALA A 62 5.24 -5.26 2.55
C ALA A 62 3.86 -4.77 2.10
N TYR A 63 3.06 -4.28 3.04
CA TYR A 63 1.71 -3.76 2.76
C TYR A 63 1.74 -2.23 2.77
N ALA A 64 1.56 -1.61 1.61
CA ALA A 64 1.62 -0.16 1.44
C ALA A 64 0.66 0.61 2.35
N CYS A 65 -0.46 0.00 2.72
CA CYS A 65 -1.51 0.61 3.53
C CYS A 65 -1.22 0.67 5.04
N THR A 66 -0.16 -0.01 5.51
CA THR A 66 0.32 0.06 6.91
C THR A 66 1.77 0.51 7.01
N THR A 67 2.54 0.43 5.92
CA THR A 67 3.92 0.90 5.87
C THR A 67 3.99 2.43 5.86
N LYS A 68 4.73 3.00 6.82
CA LYS A 68 5.05 4.42 6.86
C LYS A 68 6.13 4.75 5.83
N PRO A 69 6.00 5.87 5.11
CA PRO A 69 7.00 6.33 4.18
C PRO A 69 8.26 6.80 4.93
N LEU A 70 9.44 6.30 4.53
CA LEU A 70 10.73 6.62 5.15
C LEU A 70 11.72 7.20 4.13
N ALA A 71 12.71 7.94 4.62
CA ALA A 71 13.82 8.46 3.81
C ALA A 71 14.65 7.31 3.21
N ASN A 72 15.12 7.48 1.98
CA ASN A 72 15.95 6.52 1.24
C ASN A 72 15.30 5.15 1.01
N MET A 73 13.99 5.04 1.18
CA MET A 73 13.23 3.82 0.91
C MET A 73 13.09 3.61 -0.59
N ASN A 74 13.26 2.37 -1.07
CA ASN A 74 12.96 2.01 -2.45
C ASN A 74 11.74 1.11 -2.53
N VAL A 75 10.67 1.58 -3.17
CA VAL A 75 9.38 0.90 -3.26
C VAL A 75 9.12 0.49 -4.70
N THR A 76 8.98 -0.81 -4.94
CA THR A 76 8.55 -1.34 -6.23
C THR A 76 7.07 -1.68 -6.15
N VAL A 77 6.28 -1.02 -7.00
CA VAL A 77 4.82 -1.24 -7.04
C VAL A 77 4.45 -2.10 -8.24
N ARG A 78 5.10 -1.93 -9.40
CA ARG A 78 4.71 -2.61 -10.65
C ARG A 78 5.67 -3.74 -10.99
N THR A 79 5.28 -4.97 -10.67
CA THR A 79 5.96 -6.19 -11.15
C THR A 79 4.93 -7.25 -11.53
N ARG A 80 5.27 -8.13 -12.48
CA ARG A 80 4.34 -9.21 -12.93
C ARG A 80 3.90 -10.11 -11.77
N GLU A 81 4.81 -10.39 -10.84
CA GLU A 81 4.52 -11.18 -9.65
C GLU A 81 3.53 -10.48 -8.72
N LEU A 82 3.77 -9.20 -8.41
CA LEU A 82 2.87 -8.41 -7.57
C LEU A 82 1.48 -8.30 -8.21
N ASP A 83 1.39 -8.06 -9.52
CA ASP A 83 0.12 -7.98 -10.23
C ASP A 83 -0.67 -9.29 -10.18
N SER A 84 0.02 -10.43 -10.32
CA SER A 84 -0.62 -11.75 -10.22
C SER A 84 -1.18 -12.00 -8.82
N ILE A 85 -0.40 -11.67 -7.79
CA ILE A 85 -0.83 -11.79 -6.38
C ILE A 85 -2.01 -10.85 -6.09
N ARG A 86 -1.94 -9.59 -6.52
CA ARG A 86 -3.00 -8.60 -6.29
C ARG A 86 -4.31 -9.01 -6.95
N LYS A 87 -4.28 -9.53 -8.17
CA LYS A 87 -5.47 -10.07 -8.85
C LYS A 87 -6.10 -11.21 -8.07
N ALA A 88 -5.29 -12.16 -7.58
CA ALA A 88 -5.77 -13.26 -6.74
C ALA A 88 -6.38 -12.76 -5.43
N SER A 89 -5.71 -11.85 -4.72
CA SER A 89 -6.19 -11.24 -3.48
C SER A 89 -7.51 -10.48 -3.67
N LEU A 90 -7.64 -9.69 -4.74
CA LEU A 90 -8.88 -8.97 -5.06
C LEU A 90 -10.04 -9.91 -5.39
N LYS A 91 -9.77 -11.01 -6.11
CA LYS A 91 -10.78 -12.04 -6.41
C LYS A 91 -11.28 -12.69 -5.12
N ALA A 92 -10.35 -13.10 -4.23
CA ALA A 92 -10.69 -13.68 -2.94
C ALA A 92 -11.50 -12.68 -2.06
N TYR A 93 -11.06 -11.42 -2.01
CA TYR A 93 -11.75 -10.37 -1.27
C TYR A 93 -13.19 -10.15 -1.76
N ARG A 94 -13.42 -10.08 -3.08
CA ARG A 94 -14.78 -9.93 -3.64
C ARG A 94 -15.69 -11.09 -3.24
N THR A 95 -15.18 -12.32 -3.28
CA THR A 95 -15.95 -13.49 -2.88
C THR A 95 -16.32 -13.43 -1.40
N GLN A 96 -15.38 -13.06 -0.52
CA GLN A 96 -15.62 -12.91 0.92
C GLN A 96 -16.64 -11.81 1.23
N VAL A 97 -16.55 -10.65 0.56
CA VAL A 97 -17.52 -9.56 0.71
C VAL A 97 -18.93 -10.01 0.30
N ARG A 98 -19.05 -10.81 -0.77
CA ARG A 98 -20.36 -11.27 -1.28
C ARG A 98 -21.02 -12.32 -0.38
N THR A 99 -20.24 -13.23 0.21
CA THR A 99 -20.79 -14.32 1.04
C THR A 99 -21.16 -13.86 2.45
N GLY A 100 -20.94 -12.59 2.80
CA GLY A 100 -21.23 -12.09 4.15
C GLY A 100 -20.36 -12.74 5.24
N ALA A 101 -19.44 -13.62 4.86
CA ALA A 101 -18.36 -14.06 5.71
C ALA A 101 -17.58 -12.80 6.04
N ALA A 102 -17.84 -12.25 7.23
CA ALA A 102 -16.88 -11.44 7.96
C ALA A 102 -15.68 -12.34 8.24
N ALA A 103 -14.97 -12.74 7.19
CA ALA A 103 -13.73 -13.48 7.28
C ALA A 103 -12.77 -12.49 7.91
N ALA A 104 -12.69 -12.58 9.24
CA ALA A 104 -11.46 -12.41 9.98
C ALA A 104 -10.54 -11.39 9.31
N CYS A 105 -10.94 -10.12 9.36
CA CYS A 105 -10.03 -8.99 9.11
C CYS A 105 -8.98 -9.02 10.22
N GLN A 106 -8.06 -9.98 10.15
CA GLN A 106 -6.99 -10.23 11.09
C GLN A 106 -5.70 -9.81 10.40
N CYS A 107 -5.56 -8.51 10.18
CA CYS A 107 -4.24 -7.88 10.07
C CYS A 107 -3.92 -7.15 11.39
N SER A 108 -4.23 -7.83 12.49
CA SER A 108 -3.84 -7.51 13.85
C SER A 108 -3.36 -8.82 14.47
N GLY A 109 -2.11 -9.16 14.17
CA GLY A 109 -1.23 -9.81 15.13
C GLY A 109 -0.35 -8.69 15.65
#